data_AF-A0A7S0BRN5-F1
#
_entry.id   AF-A0A7S0BRN5-F1
#
_cell.length_a   1.000
_cell.length_b   1.000
_cell.length_c   1.000
_cell.angle_alpha   90.00
_cell.angle_beta   90.00
_cell.angle_gamma   90.00
#
_symmetry.space_group_name_H-M   'P 1'
#
loop_
_entity.id
_entity.type
_entity.pdbx_description
1 polymer ?
#
loop_
_entity_poly.entity_id
_entity_poly.type
_entity_poly.pdbx_seq_one_letter_code
_entity_poly.pdbx_strand_id
1 'polypeptide(L)'
;HVNFFITNLSYEHPEGRQSAINAVKGVIDKFPQSYIEQELQFLMVPISAHLCDDDRQCRGSAKAALVSLLGRLDANSKEASIVGTMIRKWISSPSTELRRTGTGALAAAAEVEALPVKTLGELMTLACKSV
;
A
#
# COMPACT_ATOMS: atom_id res chain seq x y z
N HIS A 1 9.45 16.94 3.21
CA HIS A 1 10.02 16.65 1.87
C HIS A 1 9.25 15.55 1.12
N VAL A 2 8.81 14.46 1.77
CA VAL A 2 7.98 13.41 1.14
C VAL A 2 6.69 13.96 0.50
N ASN A 3 6.10 15.00 1.09
CA ASN A 3 4.88 15.66 0.58
C ASN A 3 4.96 16.10 -0.89
N PHE A 4 6.15 16.51 -1.38
CA PHE A 4 6.34 16.88 -2.79
C PHE A 4 6.12 15.68 -3.72
N PHE A 5 6.64 14.51 -3.36
CA PHE A 5 6.45 13.30 -4.15
C PHE A 5 4.98 12.87 -4.14
N ILE A 6 4.29 13.04 -3.00
CA ILE A 6 2.87 12.71 -2.87
C ILE A 6 1.98 13.59 -3.75
N THR A 7 2.29 14.89 -3.90
CA THR A 7 1.57 15.75 -4.85
C THR A 7 1.74 15.29 -6.30
N ASN A 8 2.91 14.77 -6.66
CA ASN A 8 3.18 14.28 -8.02
C ASN A 8 2.64 12.87 -8.29
N LEU A 9 2.19 12.15 -7.27
CA LEU A 9 1.50 10.87 -7.45
C LEU A 9 0.21 11.07 -8.26
N SER A 10 -0.49 12.21 -8.10
CA SER A 10 -1.71 12.54 -8.86
C SER A 10 -1.45 13.32 -10.15
N TYR A 11 -0.22 13.31 -10.69
CA TYR A 11 0.10 14.04 -11.91
C TYR A 11 -0.66 13.50 -13.14
N GLU A 12 -1.03 14.35 -14.10
CA GLU A 12 -1.89 13.90 -15.21
C GLU A 12 -1.18 12.91 -16.15
N HIS A 13 0.14 13.08 -16.35
CA HIS A 13 0.92 12.24 -17.24
C HIS A 13 1.38 10.95 -16.53
N PRO A 14 1.07 9.75 -17.06
CA PRO A 14 1.44 8.47 -16.47
C PRO A 14 2.95 8.32 -16.21
N GLU A 15 3.81 8.81 -17.11
CA GLU A 15 5.26 8.73 -16.92
C GLU A 15 5.73 9.53 -15.69
N GLY A 16 5.07 10.66 -15.43
CA GLY A 16 5.32 11.50 -14.26
C GLY A 16 4.87 10.82 -12.96
N ARG A 17 3.66 10.23 -12.96
CA ARG A 17 3.17 9.44 -11.81
C ARG A 17 4.10 8.26 -11.52
N GLN A 18 4.46 7.50 -12.55
CA GLN A 18 5.36 6.35 -12.42
C GLN A 18 6.72 6.78 -11.84
N SER A 19 7.29 7.88 -12.33
CA SER A 19 8.55 8.43 -11.81
C SER A 19 8.43 8.84 -10.34
N ALA A 20 7.33 9.47 -9.94
CA ALA A 20 7.06 9.82 -8.55
C ALA A 20 6.95 8.58 -7.66
N ILE A 21 6.20 7.55 -8.09
CA ILE A 21 6.07 6.28 -7.37
C ILE A 21 7.45 5.63 -7.19
N ASN A 22 8.27 5.59 -8.24
CA ASN A 22 9.62 5.02 -8.18
C ASN A 22 10.56 5.81 -7.27
N ALA A 23 10.43 7.14 -7.23
CA ALA A 23 11.18 7.98 -6.30
C ALA A 23 10.78 7.68 -4.84
N VAL A 24 9.47 7.55 -4.56
CA VAL A 24 8.97 7.14 -3.23
C VAL A 24 9.49 5.76 -2.85
N LYS A 25 9.44 4.79 -3.76
CA LYS A 25 10.04 3.47 -3.53
C LYS A 25 11.54 3.57 -3.21
N GLY A 26 12.28 4.39 -3.94
CA GLY A 26 13.70 4.62 -3.68
C GLY A 26 13.98 5.22 -2.29
N VAL A 27 13.07 6.06 -1.76
CA VAL A 27 13.13 6.54 -0.37
C VAL A 27 12.89 5.38 0.59
N ILE A 28 11.84 4.58 0.38
CA ILE A 28 11.51 3.42 1.22
C ILE A 28 12.69 2.44 1.30
N ASP A 29 13.31 2.12 0.16
CA ASP A 29 14.39 1.15 0.08
C ASP A 29 15.68 1.64 0.77
N LYS A 30 15.93 2.95 0.81
CA LYS A 30 17.22 3.54 1.25
C LYS A 30 17.20 4.13 2.64
N PHE A 31 16.04 4.53 3.16
CA PHE A 31 15.96 5.22 4.43
C PHE A 31 15.99 4.25 5.62
N PRO A 32 16.43 4.71 6.80
CA PRO A 32 16.44 3.90 8.01
C PRO A 32 15.05 3.37 8.38
N GLN A 33 15.01 2.19 8.99
CA GLN A 33 13.77 1.51 9.40
C GLN A 33 12.85 2.41 10.25
N SER A 34 13.41 3.03 11.28
CA SER A 34 12.67 3.91 12.20
C SER A 34 12.01 5.11 11.50
N TYR A 35 12.60 5.60 10.41
CA TYR A 35 12.00 6.67 9.62
C TYR A 35 10.79 6.16 8.82
N ILE A 36 10.91 4.99 8.21
CA ILE A 36 9.83 4.40 7.41
C ILE A 36 8.64 3.98 8.29
N GLU A 37 8.89 3.46 9.49
CA GLU A 37 7.83 3.12 10.45
C GLU A 37 6.97 4.34 10.83
N GLN A 38 7.61 5.51 11.04
CA GLN A 38 6.92 6.75 11.38
C GLN A 38 6.05 7.27 10.22
N GLU A 39 6.52 7.12 8.99
CA GLU A 39 5.85 7.61 7.77
C GLU A 39 4.92 6.56 7.15
N LEU A 40 4.88 5.33 7.66
CA LEU A 40 4.18 4.19 7.06
C LEU A 40 2.74 4.52 6.67
N GLN A 41 1.96 5.04 7.63
CA GLN A 41 0.55 5.35 7.41
C GLN A 41 0.37 6.43 6.34
N PHE A 42 1.27 7.40 6.31
CA PHE A 42 1.24 8.52 5.37
C PHE A 42 1.67 8.10 3.96
N LEU A 43 2.60 7.16 3.84
CA LEU A 43 3.03 6.57 2.56
C LEU A 43 2.03 5.55 2.02
N MET A 44 1.43 4.75 2.89
CA MET A 44 0.55 3.64 2.50
C MET A 44 -0.68 4.13 1.72
N VAL A 45 -1.36 5.16 2.21
CA VAL A 45 -2.61 5.67 1.61
C VAL A 45 -2.41 6.11 0.14
N PRO A 46 -1.49 7.04 -0.18
CA PRO A 46 -1.32 7.51 -1.54
C PRO A 46 -0.74 6.43 -2.46
N ILE A 47 0.17 5.56 -2.00
CA ILE A 47 0.65 4.43 -2.83
C ILE A 47 -0.51 3.48 -3.16
N SER A 48 -1.35 3.17 -2.17
CA SER A 48 -2.48 2.25 -2.35
C SER A 48 -3.52 2.80 -3.33
N ALA A 49 -3.71 4.12 -3.40
CA ALA A 49 -4.61 4.75 -4.37
C ALA A 49 -4.23 4.42 -5.83
N HIS A 50 -2.93 4.26 -6.13
CA HIS A 50 -2.45 3.90 -7.47
C HIS A 50 -2.53 2.41 -7.80
N LEU A 51 -2.99 1.54 -6.89
CA LEU A 51 -3.26 0.14 -7.23
C LEU A 51 -4.40 0.00 -8.25
N CYS A 52 -5.27 1.00 -8.33
CA CYS A 52 -6.37 1.09 -9.28
C CYS A 52 -6.14 2.14 -10.38
N ASP A 53 -4.90 2.60 -10.59
CA ASP A 53 -4.57 3.55 -11.67
C ASP A 53 -5.00 3.00 -13.04
N ASP A 54 -5.35 3.85 -14.01
CA ASP A 54 -5.74 3.41 -15.36
C ASP A 54 -4.53 2.87 -16.15
N ASP A 55 -3.33 3.38 -15.89
CA ASP A 55 -2.11 2.92 -16.54
C ASP A 55 -1.52 1.66 -15.87
N ARG A 56 -1.17 0.66 -16.70
CA ARG A 56 -0.66 -0.63 -16.20
C ARG A 56 0.71 -0.50 -15.53
N GLN A 57 1.56 0.40 -16.02
CA GLN A 57 2.90 0.57 -15.47
C GLN A 57 2.85 1.29 -14.12
N CYS A 58 1.94 2.26 -13.98
CA CYS A 58 1.65 2.94 -12.72
C CYS A 58 1.14 1.94 -11.67
N ARG A 59 0.15 1.10 -12.00
CA ARG A 59 -0.32 0.03 -11.10
C ARG A 59 0.79 -0.92 -10.66
N GLY A 60 1.63 -1.35 -11.60
CA GLY A 60 2.76 -2.24 -11.31
C GLY A 60 3.78 -1.59 -10.37
N SER A 61 4.10 -0.33 -10.62
CA SER A 61 5.04 0.45 -9.80
C SER A 61 4.47 0.69 -8.40
N ALA A 62 3.16 0.99 -8.29
CA ALA A 62 2.47 1.16 -7.01
C ALA A 62 2.48 -0.14 -6.20
N LYS A 63 2.20 -1.28 -6.84
CA LYS A 63 2.31 -2.59 -6.18
C LYS A 63 3.73 -2.82 -5.66
N ALA A 64 4.75 -2.59 -6.48
CA ALA A 64 6.15 -2.80 -6.09
C ALA A 64 6.58 -1.87 -4.94
N ALA A 65 6.13 -0.62 -4.95
CA ALA A 65 6.37 0.33 -3.86
C ALA A 65 5.67 -0.10 -2.57
N LEU A 66 4.43 -0.58 -2.66
CA LEU A 66 3.67 -1.05 -1.50
C LEU A 66 4.27 -2.32 -0.90
N VAL A 67 4.69 -3.28 -1.73
CA VAL A 67 5.42 -4.49 -1.31
C VAL A 67 6.70 -4.11 -0.57
N SER A 68 7.49 -3.17 -1.10
CA SER A 68 8.68 -2.68 -0.40
C SER A 68 8.33 -2.05 0.95
N LEU A 69 7.32 -1.17 0.99
CA LEU A 69 6.89 -0.50 2.22
C LEU A 69 6.44 -1.49 3.30
N LEU A 70 5.57 -2.43 2.94
CA LEU A 70 5.01 -3.41 3.87
C LEU A 70 6.06 -4.45 4.30
N GLY A 71 7.02 -4.77 3.44
CA GLY A 71 8.14 -5.67 3.77
C GLY A 71 9.10 -5.09 4.81
N ARG A 72 8.95 -3.81 5.16
CA ARG A 72 9.66 -3.21 6.29
C ARG A 72 9.03 -3.56 7.63
N LEU A 73 7.81 -4.09 7.68
CA LEU A 73 7.09 -4.26 8.95
C LEU A 73 7.48 -5.55 9.67
N ASP A 74 7.61 -5.44 10.99
CA ASP A 74 7.45 -6.59 11.86
C ASP A 74 5.95 -6.93 11.95
N ALA A 75 5.58 -8.17 11.63
CA ALA A 75 4.19 -8.61 11.60
C ALA A 75 3.46 -8.43 12.95
N ASN A 76 4.17 -8.40 14.08
CA ASN A 76 3.61 -8.23 15.42
C ASN A 76 3.69 -6.78 15.92
N SER A 77 4.20 -5.85 15.10
CA SER A 77 4.27 -4.44 15.44
C SER A 77 2.88 -3.78 15.56
N LYS A 78 2.84 -2.64 16.24
CA LYS A 78 1.65 -1.78 16.29
C LYS A 78 1.29 -1.30 14.88
N GLU A 79 2.30 -1.02 14.07
CA GLU A 79 2.22 -0.55 12.70
C GLU A 79 1.53 -1.59 11.81
N ALA A 80 1.90 -2.87 11.92
CA ALA A 80 1.22 -3.98 11.25
C ALA A 80 -0.27 -4.06 11.64
N SER A 81 -0.60 -3.91 12.92
CA SER A 81 -1.99 -3.88 13.38
C SER A 81 -2.81 -2.74 12.75
N ILE A 82 -2.19 -1.55 12.61
CA ILE A 82 -2.81 -0.41 11.94
C ILE A 82 -3.03 -0.68 10.45
N VAL A 83 -2.03 -1.25 9.76
CA VAL A 83 -2.14 -1.67 8.35
C VAL A 83 -3.29 -2.66 8.16
N GLY A 84 -3.37 -3.69 9.00
CA GLY A 84 -4.47 -4.66 8.97
C GLY A 84 -5.85 -4.02 9.17
N THR A 85 -5.94 -3.02 10.05
CA THR A 85 -7.16 -2.24 10.28
C THR A 85 -7.55 -1.40 9.06
N MET A 86 -6.58 -0.75 8.40
CA MET A 86 -6.81 0.03 7.18
C MET A 86 -7.31 -0.87 6.04
N ILE A 87 -6.64 -1.99 5.79
CA ILE A 87 -7.01 -2.96 4.75
C ILE A 87 -8.43 -3.48 5.00
N ARG A 88 -8.77 -3.84 6.25
CA ARG A 88 -10.13 -4.26 6.61
C ARG A 88 -11.16 -3.20 6.24
N LYS A 89 -10.92 -1.95 6.62
CA LYS A 89 -11.84 -0.83 6.34
C LYS A 89 -12.06 -0.64 4.84
N TRP A 90 -11.01 -0.77 4.03
CA TRP A 90 -11.10 -0.64 2.58
C TRP A 90 -11.88 -1.80 1.95
N ILE A 91 -11.62 -3.05 2.35
CA ILE A 91 -12.35 -4.22 1.86
C ILE A 91 -13.84 -4.16 2.25
N SER A 92 -14.16 -3.69 3.45
CA SER A 92 -15.54 -3.52 3.92
C SER A 92 -16.25 -2.28 3.36
N SER A 93 -15.60 -1.49 2.50
CA SER A 93 -16.17 -0.24 1.99
C SER A 93 -17.30 -0.48 0.97
N PRO A 94 -18.34 0.37 0.94
CA PRO A 94 -19.33 0.35 -0.14
C PRO A 94 -18.75 0.81 -1.50
N SER A 95 -17.62 1.52 -1.54
CA SER A 95 -16.96 1.91 -2.80
C SER A 95 -16.19 0.73 -3.41
N THR A 96 -16.47 0.44 -4.68
CA THR A 96 -15.79 -0.60 -5.45
C THR A 96 -14.30 -0.33 -5.59
N GLU A 97 -13.92 0.94 -5.76
CA GLU A 97 -12.53 1.39 -5.86
C GLU A 97 -11.80 1.12 -4.55
N LEU A 98 -12.39 1.49 -3.40
CA LEU A 98 -11.81 1.21 -2.09
C LEU A 98 -11.72 -0.30 -1.82
N ARG A 99 -12.72 -1.10 -2.22
CA ARG A 99 -12.63 -2.57 -2.10
C ARG A 99 -11.47 -3.13 -2.90
N ARG A 100 -11.31 -2.71 -4.17
CA ARG A 100 -10.20 -3.13 -5.05
C ARG A 100 -8.85 -2.73 -4.47
N THR A 101 -8.72 -1.50 -3.97
CA THR A 101 -7.53 -1.02 -3.28
C THR A 101 -7.23 -1.86 -2.03
N GLY A 102 -8.25 -2.17 -1.22
CA GLY A 102 -8.14 -3.05 -0.06
C GLY A 102 -7.65 -4.47 -0.42
N THR A 103 -8.22 -5.08 -1.45
CA THR A 103 -7.81 -6.40 -1.94
C THR A 103 -6.37 -6.37 -2.49
N GLY A 104 -6.00 -5.33 -3.24
CA GLY A 104 -4.63 -5.16 -3.74
C GLY A 104 -3.61 -4.98 -2.61
N ALA A 105 -3.94 -4.19 -1.60
CA ALA A 105 -3.11 -3.99 -0.41
C ALA A 105 -2.99 -5.28 0.44
N LEU A 106 -4.07 -6.05 0.57
CA LEU A 106 -4.04 -7.37 1.19
C LEU A 106 -3.09 -8.32 0.45
N ALA A 107 -3.15 -8.36 -0.88
CA ALA A 107 -2.26 -9.19 -1.69
C ALA A 107 -0.78 -8.80 -1.50
N ALA A 108 -0.48 -7.49 -1.47
CA ALA A 108 0.87 -7.00 -1.20
C ALA A 108 1.34 -7.37 0.22
N ALA A 109 0.47 -7.24 1.23
CA ALA A 109 0.78 -7.61 2.62
C ALA A 109 1.06 -9.12 2.77
N ALA A 110 0.29 -9.95 2.06
CA ALA A 110 0.49 -11.40 2.06
C ALA A 110 1.80 -11.81 1.37
N GLU A 111 2.18 -11.13 0.28
CA GLU A 111 3.40 -11.39 -0.49
C GLU A 111 4.68 -11.29 0.36
N VAL A 112 4.66 -10.44 1.39
CA VAL A 112 5.82 -10.19 2.28
C VAL A 112 5.54 -10.55 3.74
N GLU A 113 4.44 -11.26 4.01
CA GLU A 113 4.04 -11.66 5.37
C GLU A 113 3.99 -10.50 6.37
N ALA A 114 3.59 -9.31 5.93
CA ALA A 114 3.61 -8.08 6.74
C ALA A 114 2.62 -8.07 7.92
N LEU A 115 1.74 -9.07 8.01
CA LEU A 115 0.69 -9.19 9.01
C LEU A 115 0.70 -10.61 9.60
N PRO A 116 0.21 -10.80 10.83
CA PRO A 116 0.09 -12.13 11.40
C PRO A 116 -0.77 -13.03 10.51
N VAL A 117 -0.38 -14.30 10.37
CA VAL A 117 -1.08 -15.29 9.52
C VAL A 117 -2.58 -15.35 9.81
N LYS A 118 -2.97 -15.26 11.08
CA LYS A 118 -4.38 -15.20 11.50
C LYS A 118 -5.11 -13.99 10.88
N THR A 119 -4.49 -12.82 10.96
CA THR A 119 -5.04 -11.58 10.40
C THR A 119 -5.15 -11.66 8.88
N LEU A 120 -4.15 -12.21 8.19
CA LEU A 120 -4.22 -12.44 6.74
C LEU A 120 -5.39 -13.37 6.38
N GLY A 121 -5.55 -14.49 7.08
CA GLY A 121 -6.65 -15.43 6.83
C GLY A 121 -8.04 -14.81 7.02
N GLU A 122 -8.22 -14.00 8.06
CA GLU A 122 -9.48 -13.26 8.30
C GLU A 122 -9.76 -12.26 7.16
N LEU A 123 -8.76 -11.51 6.72
CA LEU A 123 -8.91 -10.52 5.65
C LEU A 123 -9.15 -11.17 4.29
N MET A 124 -8.52 -12.30 3.99
CA MET A 124 -8.77 -13.07 2.77
C MET A 124 -10.20 -13.60 2.74
N THR A 125 -10.67 -14.14 3.86
CA THR A 125 -12.07 -14.60 3.99
C THR A 125 -13.05 -13.46 3.79
N LEU A 126 -12.75 -12.27 4.32
CA LEU A 126 -13.56 -11.08 4.13
C LEU A 126 -13.57 -10.66 2.64
N ALA A 127 -12.42 -10.59 1.99
CA ALA A 127 -12.30 -10.20 0.59
C ALA A 127 -13.10 -11.12 -0.34
N CYS A 128 -13.08 -12.43 -0.12
CA CYS A 128 -13.86 -13.38 -0.92
C CYS A 128 -15.38 -13.18 -0.82
N LYS A 129 -15.88 -12.61 0.29
CA LYS A 129 -17.32 -12.34 0.49
C LYS A 129 -17.76 -10.98 -0.08
N SER A 130 -16.80 -10.14 -0.46
CA SER A 130 -17.04 -8.77 -0.95
C SER A 130 -17.00 -8.65 -2.48
N VAL A 131 -16.81 -9.76 -3.19
CA VAL A 131 -16.85 -9.89 -4.65
C VAL A 131 -18.24 -10.27 -5.12
#